data_AF-A0AAD9JAV9-F1
#
_entry.id   AF-A0AAD9JAV9-F1
#
_cell.length_a   1.000
_cell.length_b   1.000
_cell.length_c   1.000
_cell.angle_alpha   90.00
_cell.angle_beta   90.00
_cell.angle_gamma   90.00
#
_symmetry.space_group_name_H-M   'P 1'
#
loop_
_entity.id
_entity.type
_entity.pdbx_description
1 polymer ?
#
loop_
_entity_poly.entity_id
_entity_poly.type
_entity_poly.pdbx_seq_one_letter_code
_entity_poly.pdbx_strand_id
1 'polypeptide(L)'
;MYWNRARYPEGVIVHQTTSVDHMRFSHFVNYFDYCAHKINTTREGQHCIIGDDSSYYFWEDNGWPNHPGNKGLTEPRYTTSMALHTAQPEAKLIVLLRDPTERVYSGYNMYMAERKQRRSPEHFNELATQAIKRYDACFMRFGIRSCVYNVSLYNDVFPVSKTRLKRCLNERVIA
;
A
#
# COMPACT_ATOMS: atom_id res chain seq x y z
N MET A 1 11.61 2.76 -0.87
CA MET A 1 11.51 4.18 -1.25
C MET A 1 10.35 4.80 -0.48
N TYR A 2 10.61 5.58 0.57
CA TYR A 2 9.58 6.00 1.55
C TYR A 2 8.71 7.18 1.08
N TRP A 3 9.11 7.88 0.03
CA TRP A 3 8.47 9.09 -0.46
C TRP A 3 7.52 8.88 -1.66
N ASN A 4 7.29 7.62 -2.08
CA ASN A 4 6.48 7.25 -3.23
C ASN A 4 5.00 6.93 -2.91
N ARG A 5 4.54 7.26 -1.69
CA ARG A 5 3.22 6.88 -1.15
C ARG A 5 2.02 7.59 -1.78
N ALA A 6 2.25 8.42 -2.80
CA ALA A 6 1.23 9.19 -3.51
C ALA A 6 0.30 8.38 -4.43
N ARG A 7 0.40 7.04 -4.47
CA ARG A 7 -0.37 6.25 -5.45
C ARG A 7 -1.85 6.18 -5.17
N TYR A 8 -2.25 6.21 -3.91
CA TYR A 8 -3.64 6.04 -3.54
C TYR A 8 -4.04 7.18 -2.60
N PRO A 9 -5.10 7.94 -2.88
CA PRO A 9 -5.79 8.68 -1.85
C PRO A 9 -6.52 7.70 -0.94
N GLU A 10 -5.76 6.85 -0.27
CA GLU A 10 -6.25 5.84 0.63
C GLU A 10 -5.52 6.03 1.96
N GLY A 11 -6.04 6.95 2.77
CA GLY A 11 -6.41 6.45 4.08
C GLY A 11 -7.27 5.23 3.78
N VAL A 12 -7.01 4.09 4.41
CA VAL A 12 -7.89 2.93 4.32
C VAL A 12 -9.29 3.45 4.63
N ILE A 13 -10.02 3.81 3.58
CA ILE A 13 -11.45 3.80 3.57
C ILE A 13 -11.63 2.30 3.54
N VAL A 14 -11.62 1.73 4.75
CA VAL A 14 -12.66 0.76 5.06
C VAL A 14 -13.87 1.50 4.55
N HIS A 15 -14.34 1.10 3.38
CA HIS A 15 -15.69 1.42 3.02
C HIS A 15 -16.44 0.92 4.25
N GLN A 16 -16.85 1.85 5.12
CA GLN A 16 -18.15 1.74 5.74
C GLN A 16 -19.14 1.83 4.56
N THR A 17 -19.11 0.83 3.67
CA THR A 17 -20.35 0.25 3.21
C THR A 17 -21.10 0.05 4.51
N THR A 18 -22.25 0.70 4.61
CA THR A 18 -23.23 0.50 5.68
C THR A 18 -23.80 -0.93 5.69
N SER A 19 -23.03 -1.89 5.17
CA SER A 19 -23.04 -3.32 5.38
C SER A 19 -21.58 -3.79 5.22
N VAL A 20 -20.78 -3.74 6.28
CA VAL A 20 -19.63 -4.64 6.36
C VAL A 20 -20.23 -6.01 6.62
N ASP A 21 -20.71 -6.66 5.56
CA ASP A 21 -20.89 -8.11 5.64
C ASP A 21 -19.46 -8.63 5.85
N HIS A 22 -19.15 -9.01 7.09
CA HIS A 22 -17.83 -9.50 7.43
C HIS A 22 -17.58 -10.71 6.54
N MET A 23 -16.81 -10.52 5.46
CA MET A 23 -16.37 -11.62 4.63
C MET A 23 -15.72 -12.61 5.59
N ARG A 24 -16.39 -13.76 5.78
CA ARG A 24 -15.88 -14.79 6.68
C ARG A 24 -14.49 -15.16 6.17
N PHE A 25 -13.57 -15.41 7.09
CA PHE A 25 -12.22 -15.83 6.72
C PHE A 25 -12.24 -17.01 5.75
N SER A 26 -13.22 -17.92 5.89
CA SER A 26 -13.46 -19.00 4.93
C SER A 26 -13.68 -18.52 3.50
N HIS A 27 -14.47 -17.47 3.28
CA HIS A 27 -14.69 -16.93 1.93
C HIS A 27 -13.39 -16.36 1.34
N PHE A 28 -12.56 -15.71 2.16
CA PHE A 28 -11.24 -15.25 1.73
C PHE A 28 -10.35 -16.43 1.31
N VAL A 29 -10.28 -17.48 2.13
CA VAL A 29 -9.48 -18.68 1.84
C VAL A 29 -9.95 -19.37 0.56
N ASN A 30 -11.26 -19.44 0.33
CA ASN A 30 -11.83 -20.10 -0.85
C ASN A 30 -11.38 -19.46 -2.18
N TYR A 31 -10.99 -18.19 -2.21
CA TYR A 31 -10.42 -17.57 -3.42
C TYR A 31 -9.11 -18.25 -3.86
N PHE A 32 -8.39 -18.87 -2.93
CA PHE A 32 -7.11 -19.52 -3.19
C PHE A 32 -7.25 -21.01 -3.49
N ASP A 33 -8.42 -21.63 -3.28
CA ASP A 33 -8.61 -23.07 -3.42
C ASP A 33 -8.30 -23.57 -4.84
N TYR A 34 -8.70 -22.83 -5.87
CA TYR A 34 -8.39 -23.18 -7.26
C TYR A 34 -6.87 -23.19 -7.52
N CYS A 35 -6.17 -22.14 -7.07
CA CYS A 35 -4.73 -22.03 -7.19
C CYS A 35 -4.03 -23.13 -6.38
N ALA A 36 -4.48 -23.41 -5.15
CA ALA A 36 -3.97 -24.48 -4.31
C ALA A 36 -4.16 -25.86 -4.95
N HIS A 37 -5.32 -26.12 -5.54
CA HIS A 37 -5.61 -27.34 -6.29
C HIS A 37 -4.68 -27.47 -7.52
N LYS A 38 -4.49 -26.41 -8.29
CA LYS A 38 -3.54 -26.39 -9.42
C LYS A 38 -2.11 -26.64 -8.96
N ILE A 39 -1.67 -25.99 -7.90
CA ILE A 39 -0.35 -26.22 -7.31
C ILE A 39 -0.19 -27.69 -6.93
N ASN A 40 -1.15 -28.28 -6.22
CA ASN A 40 -1.07 -29.67 -5.76
C ASN A 40 -1.12 -30.71 -6.90
N THR A 41 -1.89 -30.45 -7.96
CA THR A 41 -2.00 -31.38 -9.10
C THR A 41 -0.85 -31.26 -10.10
N THR A 42 -0.14 -30.13 -10.12
CA THR A 42 1.04 -29.91 -10.98
C THR A 42 2.35 -30.24 -10.26
N ARG A 43 2.28 -30.73 -9.01
CA ARG A 43 3.38 -30.72 -8.02
C ARG A 43 4.29 -31.94 -7.98
N GLU A 44 4.15 -32.94 -8.85
CA GLU A 44 5.10 -34.06 -8.84
C GLU A 44 6.52 -33.55 -9.19
N GLY A 45 7.31 -33.28 -8.15
CA GLY A 45 8.76 -32.99 -8.22
C GLY A 45 9.18 -31.55 -8.54
N GLN A 46 8.27 -30.58 -8.68
CA GLN A 46 8.64 -29.22 -9.10
C GLN A 46 8.53 -28.16 -7.98
N HIS A 47 9.61 -27.42 -7.76
CA HIS A 47 9.61 -26.19 -6.96
C HIS A 47 8.99 -25.04 -7.77
N CYS A 48 7.67 -24.89 -7.69
CA CYS A 48 6.95 -23.79 -8.35
C CYS A 48 7.25 -22.44 -7.66
N ILE A 49 7.59 -21.42 -8.47
CA ILE A 49 7.59 -20.03 -8.02
C ILE A 49 6.12 -19.57 -8.01
N ILE A 50 5.58 -19.30 -6.82
CA ILE A 50 4.27 -18.67 -6.67
C ILE A 50 4.54 -17.16 -6.65
N GLY A 51 3.96 -16.46 -7.62
CA GLY A 51 4.11 -15.02 -7.76
C GLY A 51 2.84 -14.30 -7.32
N ASP A 52 3.03 -13.17 -6.65
CA ASP A 52 2.01 -12.14 -6.50
C ASP A 52 2.58 -10.85 -7.08
N ASP A 53 1.88 -10.26 -8.06
CA ASP A 53 2.23 -8.96 -8.64
C ASP A 53 1.60 -7.81 -7.84
N SER A 54 0.93 -8.14 -6.73
CA SER A 54 0.41 -7.15 -5.83
C SER A 54 1.56 -6.44 -5.12
N SER A 55 1.50 -5.15 -5.35
CA SER A 55 2.46 -4.17 -4.95
C SER A 55 2.44 -3.97 -3.41
N TYR A 56 1.35 -4.36 -2.75
CA TYR A 56 1.02 -3.90 -1.41
C TYR A 56 1.87 -4.53 -0.29
N TYR A 57 2.24 -5.81 -0.38
CA TYR A 57 2.90 -6.53 0.71
C TYR A 57 4.25 -5.94 1.14
N PHE A 58 4.96 -5.26 0.23
CA PHE A 58 6.33 -4.80 0.47
C PHE A 58 6.44 -3.31 0.83
N TRP A 59 5.43 -2.47 0.55
CA TRP A 59 5.54 -1.02 0.80
C TRP A 59 4.29 -0.35 1.39
N GLU A 60 3.14 -1.02 1.38
CA GLU A 60 1.88 -0.51 1.95
C GLU A 60 1.65 -1.14 3.32
N ASP A 61 2.29 -0.59 4.34
CA ASP A 61 2.07 -0.97 5.75
C ASP A 61 1.33 0.14 6.51
N ASN A 62 0.65 1.07 5.82
CA ASN A 62 -0.02 2.22 6.43
C ASN A 62 -1.17 1.82 7.38
N GLY A 63 -1.73 0.63 7.20
CA GLY A 63 -2.76 0.04 8.06
C GLY A 63 -2.22 -0.55 9.36
N TRP A 64 -0.91 -0.51 9.61
CA TRP A 64 -0.28 -1.08 10.80
C TRP A 64 -0.94 -0.68 12.14
N PRO A 65 -1.48 0.55 12.35
CA PRO A 65 -2.12 0.90 13.63
C PRO A 65 -3.42 0.15 13.89
N ASN A 66 -4.05 -0.40 12.85
CA ASN A 66 -5.28 -1.18 12.96
C ASN A 66 -5.04 -2.60 13.51
N HIS A 67 -3.80 -3.08 13.46
CA HIS A 67 -3.45 -4.38 14.04
C HIS A 67 -3.62 -4.32 15.57
N PRO A 68 -4.36 -5.25 16.20
CA PRO A 68 -4.59 -5.22 17.65
C PRO A 68 -3.31 -5.13 18.49
N GLY A 69 -2.25 -5.83 18.08
CA GLY A 69 -0.94 -5.80 18.73
C GLY A 69 -0.12 -4.52 18.53
N ASN A 70 -0.62 -3.57 17.72
CA ASN A 70 0.01 -2.28 17.45
C ASN A 70 -0.79 -1.09 18.00
N LYS A 71 -1.95 -1.32 18.62
CA LYS A 71 -2.82 -0.25 19.11
C LYS A 71 -2.08 0.67 20.09
N GLY A 72 -2.19 1.97 19.87
CA GLY A 72 -1.60 3.00 20.73
C GLY A 72 -0.09 3.19 20.59
N LEU A 73 0.57 2.47 19.68
CA LEU A 73 2.00 2.67 19.42
C LEU A 73 2.22 3.81 18.41
N THR A 74 3.42 4.35 18.39
CA THR A 74 3.89 5.35 17.40
C THR A 74 4.62 4.71 16.23
N GLU A 75 5.01 3.44 16.38
CA GLU A 75 5.65 2.60 15.36
C GLU A 75 5.10 1.17 15.47
N PRO A 76 5.08 0.40 14.38
CA PRO A 76 4.58 -0.97 14.42
C PRO A 76 5.47 -1.85 15.29
N ARG A 77 4.85 -2.62 16.17
CA ARG A 77 5.49 -3.77 16.82
C ARG A 77 5.44 -4.99 15.91
N TYR A 78 4.33 -5.19 15.21
CA TYR A 78 4.10 -6.24 14.23
C TYR A 78 3.93 -5.63 12.85
N THR A 79 4.65 -6.15 11.87
CA THR A 79 4.59 -5.73 10.47
C THR A 79 4.06 -6.87 9.60
N THR A 80 3.60 -6.55 8.40
CA THR A 80 3.24 -7.54 7.37
C THR A 80 4.39 -8.53 7.10
N SER A 81 5.63 -8.05 7.09
CA SER A 81 6.81 -8.91 6.91
C SER A 81 7.02 -9.91 8.05
N MET A 82 6.74 -9.54 9.30
CA MET A 82 6.78 -10.47 10.44
C MET A 82 5.69 -11.53 10.33
N ALA A 83 4.48 -11.13 9.91
CA ALA A 83 3.40 -12.08 9.67
C ALA A 83 3.78 -13.08 8.57
N LEU A 84 4.36 -12.60 7.46
CA LEU A 84 4.83 -13.45 6.36
C LEU A 84 5.90 -14.45 6.82
N HIS A 85 6.91 -13.98 7.55
CA HIS A 85 7.97 -14.86 8.06
C HIS A 85 7.44 -15.89 9.07
N THR A 86 6.49 -15.51 9.92
CA THR A 86 5.86 -16.44 10.87
C THR A 86 5.06 -17.52 10.14
N ALA A 87 4.33 -17.15 9.08
CA ALA A 87 3.49 -18.08 8.33
C ALA A 87 4.28 -18.99 7.39
N GLN A 88 5.37 -18.49 6.80
CA GLN A 88 6.21 -19.20 5.83
C GLN A 88 7.70 -18.88 6.12
N PRO A 89 8.30 -19.48 7.15
CA PRO A 89 9.67 -19.14 7.58
C PRO A 89 10.74 -19.45 6.52
N GLU A 90 10.50 -20.44 5.67
CA GLU A 90 11.41 -20.86 4.61
C GLU A 90 11.14 -20.18 3.25
N ALA A 91 10.21 -19.21 3.20
CA ALA A 91 9.89 -18.51 1.97
C ALA A 91 11.10 -17.74 1.42
N LYS A 92 11.39 -17.94 0.13
CA LYS A 92 12.36 -17.13 -0.62
C LYS A 92 11.61 -16.04 -1.36
N LEU A 93 11.92 -14.78 -1.07
CA LEU A 93 11.29 -13.62 -1.68
C LEU A 93 12.11 -13.13 -2.86
N ILE A 94 11.49 -13.05 -4.04
CA ILE A 94 12.06 -12.38 -5.20
C ILE A 94 11.40 -11.01 -5.30
N VAL A 95 12.16 -9.94 -5.14
CA VAL A 95 11.65 -8.57 -5.14
C VAL A 95 12.13 -7.84 -6.38
N LEU A 96 11.20 -7.34 -7.18
CA LEU A 96 11.49 -6.51 -8.35
C LEU A 96 11.34 -5.04 -7.99
N LEU A 97 12.46 -4.32 -7.91
CA LEU A 97 12.49 -2.89 -7.63
C LEU A 97 12.71 -2.10 -8.91
N ARG A 98 11.88 -1.09 -9.14
CA ARG A 98 12.05 -0.12 -10.24
C ARG A 98 13.04 0.96 -9.84
N ASP A 99 13.61 1.65 -10.84
CA ASP A 99 14.30 2.91 -10.60
C ASP A 99 13.40 3.79 -9.72
N PRO A 100 13.95 4.27 -8.60
CA PRO A 100 13.14 4.89 -7.59
C PRO A 100 12.52 6.19 -8.17
N THR A 101 13.27 7.00 -8.93
CA THR A 101 12.79 8.27 -9.48
C THR A 101 11.66 8.04 -10.48
N GLU A 102 11.85 7.12 -11.43
CA GLU A 102 10.83 6.74 -12.41
C GLU A 102 9.55 6.21 -11.73
N ARG A 103 9.72 5.43 -10.65
CA ARG A 103 8.62 4.85 -9.88
C ARG A 103 7.76 5.92 -9.20
N VAL A 104 8.36 7.00 -8.68
CA VAL A 104 7.61 8.12 -8.09
C VAL A 104 6.97 8.96 -9.18
N TYR A 105 7.70 9.28 -10.26
CA TYR A 105 7.19 10.08 -11.36
C TYR A 105 6.00 9.41 -12.07
N SER A 106 6.07 8.09 -12.27
CA SER A 106 4.96 7.28 -12.75
C SER A 106 3.74 7.36 -11.82
N GLY A 107 3.97 7.27 -10.50
CA GLY A 107 2.90 7.42 -9.50
C GLY A 107 2.25 8.81 -9.50
N TYR A 108 3.07 9.87 -9.59
CA TYR A 108 2.60 11.25 -9.73
C TYR A 108 1.70 11.40 -10.97
N ASN A 109 2.13 10.88 -12.12
CA ASN A 109 1.35 10.99 -13.35
C ASN A 109 0.00 10.29 -13.26
N MET A 110 -0.05 9.09 -12.67
CA MET A 110 -1.30 8.37 -12.43
C MET A 110 -2.23 9.17 -11.51
N TYR A 111 -1.73 9.59 -10.34
CA TYR A 111 -2.50 10.32 -9.34
C TYR A 111 -3.07 11.64 -9.87
N MET A 112 -2.25 12.41 -10.59
CA MET A 112 -2.69 13.67 -11.19
C MET A 112 -3.73 13.43 -12.29
N ALA A 113 -3.59 12.37 -13.09
CA ALA A 113 -4.54 12.00 -14.12
C ALA A 113 -5.92 11.64 -13.53
N GLU A 114 -5.97 10.79 -12.49
CA GLU A 114 -7.21 10.43 -11.79
C GLU A 114 -7.95 11.67 -11.25
N ARG A 115 -7.19 12.67 -10.78
CA ARG A 115 -7.71 13.93 -10.24
C ARG A 115 -7.99 14.99 -11.29
N LYS A 116 -7.69 14.73 -12.56
CA LYS A 116 -7.78 15.72 -13.64
C LYS A 116 -6.96 16.98 -13.34
N GLN A 117 -5.85 16.84 -12.61
CA GLN A 117 -4.92 17.91 -12.30
C GLN A 117 -3.86 18.04 -13.40
N ARG A 118 -3.33 19.25 -13.59
CA ARG A 118 -2.27 19.48 -14.57
C ARG A 118 -0.99 18.79 -14.09
N ARG A 119 -0.36 18.07 -15.01
CA ARG A 119 0.93 17.40 -14.82
C ARG A 119 2.01 18.32 -15.36
N SER A 120 3.05 18.57 -14.58
CA SER A 120 4.27 19.21 -15.08
C SER A 120 5.51 18.69 -14.34
N PRO A 121 6.68 18.64 -15.01
CA PRO A 121 7.94 18.28 -14.36
C PRO A 121 8.29 19.22 -13.18
N GLU A 122 7.98 20.51 -13.29
CA GLU A 122 8.27 21.51 -12.27
C GLU A 122 7.46 21.24 -11.01
N HIS A 123 6.15 20.99 -11.16
CA HIS A 123 5.27 20.66 -10.06
C HIS A 123 5.67 19.35 -9.39
N PHE A 124 6.07 18.33 -10.17
CA PHE A 124 6.62 17.11 -9.61
C PHE A 124 7.88 17.37 -8.77
N ASN A 125 8.82 18.16 -9.31
CA ASN A 125 10.07 18.49 -8.63
C ASN A 125 9.83 19.28 -7.32
N GLU A 126 8.89 20.22 -7.33
CA GLU A 126 8.48 20.97 -6.14
C GLU A 126 7.97 20.04 -5.03
N LEU A 127 7.04 19.14 -5.36
CA LEU A 127 6.48 18.19 -4.39
C LEU A 127 7.54 17.20 -3.88
N ALA A 128 8.39 16.68 -4.77
CA ALA A 128 9.47 15.77 -4.41
C ALA A 128 10.48 16.45 -3.45
N THR A 129 10.87 17.68 -3.76
CA THR A 129 11.80 18.47 -2.93
C THR A 129 11.19 18.75 -1.54
N GLN A 130 9.91 19.10 -1.48
CA GLN A 130 9.21 19.32 -0.21
C GLN A 130 9.13 18.03 0.63
N ALA A 131 8.81 16.90 -0.01
CA ALA A 131 8.77 15.60 0.66
C ALA A 131 10.14 15.23 1.25
N ILE A 132 11.21 15.34 0.46
CA ILE A 132 12.57 15.02 0.90
C ILE A 132 12.95 15.86 2.12
N LYS A 133 12.81 17.19 2.04
CA LYS A 133 13.13 18.10 3.15
C LYS A 133 12.41 17.74 4.45
N ARG A 134 11.14 17.32 4.37
CA ARG A 134 10.36 16.93 5.55
C ARG A 134 10.82 15.60 6.13
N TYR A 135 11.08 14.61 5.28
CA TYR A 135 11.61 13.33 5.74
C TYR A 135 12.99 13.50 6.36
N ASP A 136 13.88 14.30 5.76
CA ASP A 136 15.20 14.62 6.33
C ASP A 136 15.06 15.28 7.69
N ALA A 137 14.19 16.29 7.82
CA ALA A 137 13.91 16.94 9.11
C ALA A 137 13.39 15.97 10.17
N CYS A 138 12.53 15.03 9.77
CA CYS A 138 12.03 14.01 10.67
C CYS A 138 13.14 13.02 11.06
N PHE A 139 13.93 12.53 10.10
CA PHE A 139 14.99 11.56 10.34
C PHE A 139 16.02 12.08 11.33
N MET A 140 16.38 13.36 11.23
CA MET A 140 17.28 14.02 12.18
C MET A 140 16.75 14.03 13.62
N ARG A 141 15.43 14.00 13.82
CA ARG A 141 14.81 14.13 15.15
C ARG A 141 14.32 12.81 15.75
N PHE A 142 13.80 11.90 14.93
CA PHE A 142 13.06 10.73 15.40
C PHE A 142 13.59 9.41 14.82
N GLY A 143 14.58 9.46 13.94
CA GLY A 143 15.11 8.28 13.25
C GLY A 143 14.23 7.78 12.11
N ILE A 144 14.80 6.91 11.26
CA ILE A 144 14.16 6.50 10.01
C ILE A 144 12.85 5.75 10.26
N ARG A 145 12.82 4.82 11.20
CA ARG A 145 11.66 3.96 11.45
C ARG A 145 10.42 4.77 11.83
N SER A 146 10.55 5.69 12.78
CA SER A 146 9.48 6.59 13.21
C SER A 146 8.86 7.36 12.05
N CYS A 147 9.72 7.94 11.22
CA CYS A 147 9.31 8.80 10.12
C CYS A 147 8.67 8.01 8.99
N VAL A 148 9.19 6.82 8.66
CA VAL A 148 8.61 5.97 7.60
C VAL A 148 7.20 5.48 7.99
N TYR A 149 6.88 5.31 9.27
CA TYR A 149 5.56 4.87 9.72
C TYR A 149 4.59 6.00 10.08
N ASN A 150 5.07 7.25 10.06
CA ASN A 150 4.24 8.43 10.31
C ASN A 150 3.54 8.91 9.04
N VAL A 151 2.28 8.47 8.87
CA VAL A 151 1.45 8.80 7.69
C VAL A 151 1.17 10.31 7.58
N SER A 152 1.21 11.07 8.68
CA SER A 152 0.98 12.52 8.67
C SER A 152 2.07 13.27 7.90
N LEU A 153 3.32 12.78 7.90
CA LEU A 153 4.42 13.40 7.11
C LEU A 153 4.12 13.42 5.61
N TYR A 154 3.38 12.42 5.13
CA TYR A 154 2.97 12.30 3.73
C TYR A 154 1.75 13.18 3.40
N ASN A 155 0.70 13.14 4.22
CA ASN A 155 -0.58 13.81 3.96
C ASN A 155 -0.44 15.33 3.81
N ASP A 156 0.57 15.92 4.44
CA ASP A 156 0.83 17.35 4.39
C ASP A 156 1.46 17.83 3.07
N VAL A 157 2.13 16.94 2.32
CA VAL A 157 2.78 17.28 1.04
C VAL A 157 1.88 16.97 -0.14
N PHE A 158 1.16 15.86 -0.07
CA PHE A 158 0.20 15.44 -1.10
C PHE A 158 -1.21 15.54 -0.51
N PRO A 159 -1.90 16.69 -0.63
CA PRO A 159 -3.22 16.86 -0.04
C PRO A 159 -4.17 15.81 -0.61
N VAL A 160 -4.62 14.91 0.25
CA VAL A 160 -5.61 13.91 -0.10
C VAL A 160 -6.94 14.64 -0.29
N SER A 161 -7.47 14.67 -1.52
CA SER A 161 -8.77 15.27 -1.79
C SER A 161 -9.84 14.49 -1.04
N LYS A 162 -10.41 15.10 0.01
CA LYS A 162 -11.54 14.56 0.78
C LYS A 162 -12.85 14.53 -0.03
N THR A 163 -12.85 15.03 -1.27
CA THR A 163 -14.07 15.51 -1.94
C THR A 163 -14.60 14.59 -3.04
N ARG A 164 -14.03 13.40 -3.30
CA ARG A 164 -14.50 12.51 -4.39
C ARG A 164 -14.99 11.13 -3.98
N LEU A 165 -15.33 10.92 -2.70
CA LEU A 165 -16.04 9.72 -2.25
C LEU A 165 -17.48 9.59 -2.79
N LYS A 166 -18.11 10.71 -3.18
CA LYS A 166 -19.50 10.69 -3.67
C LYS A 166 -19.66 10.32 -5.14
N ARG A 167 -18.60 10.39 -5.96
CA ARG A 167 -18.76 10.24 -7.42
C ARG A 167 -18.68 8.80 -7.92
N CYS A 168 -17.91 7.93 -7.24
CA CYS A 168 -17.88 6.50 -7.56
C CYS A 168 -19.13 5.75 -7.06
N LEU A 169 -19.96 6.36 -6.20
CA LEU A 169 -21.20 5.78 -5.69
C LEU A 169 -22.44 6.07 -6.57
N ASN A 170 -22.35 7.04 -7.50
CA ASN A 170 -23.49 7.44 -8.32
C ASN A 170 -23.53 6.80 -9.72
N GLU A 171 -22.52 6.02 -10.10
CA GLU A 171 -22.61 5.11 -11.25
C GLU A 171 -23.00 3.71 -10.73
N ARG A 172 -24.11 3.66 -10.00
CA ARG A 172 -24.83 2.40 -9.78
C ARG A 172 -25.50 2.02 -11.10
N VAL A 173 -25.32 0.75 -11.47
CA VAL A 173 -26.41 -0.13 -11.90
C VAL A 173 -27.32 0.51 -12.97
N ILE A 174 -26.91 0.37 -14.23
CA ILE A 174 -27.87 0.33 -15.34
C ILE A 174 -27.54 -0.93 -16.13
N ALA A 175 -28.47 -1.89 -16.02
CA ALA A 175 -28.73 -3.06 -16.86
C ALA A 175 -27.55 -4.02 -17.14
#